data_AF-A0A918TIZ1-F1
#
_entry.id   AF-A0A918TIZ1-F1
#
_cell.length_a   1.000
_cell.length_b   1.000
_cell.length_c   1.000
_cell.angle_alpha   90.00
_cell.angle_beta   90.00
_cell.angle_gamma   90.00
#
_symmetry.space_group_name_H-M   'P 1'
#
loop_
_entity.id
_entity.type
_entity.pdbx_description
1 polymer ?
#
loop_
_entity_poly.entity_id
_entity_poly.type
_entity_poly.pdbx_seq_one_letter_code
_entity_poly.pdbx_strand_id
1 'polypeptide(L)'
;MSVQKSDAFFFFGGKSNLNTDDLPKEWVALQEKEIQAYARHIAKYRLEKLTVHEVIKAHARAKGSVWNKIPPREMWDNMGPTLQVADKLAMALGSDLKEVTSAYRCPAYNARCPGAKPRSYHQQNLALDLMFNTSQSRVARVARELRDNGLFKGGVGRYNIFTHIDTRGHNADW
;
A
#
# COMPACT_ATOMS: atom_id res chain seq x y z
N MET A 1 5.95 -19.35 18.00
CA MET A 1 4.93 -19.92 17.10
C MET A 1 4.73 -18.94 15.96
N SER A 2 5.30 -19.25 14.79
CA SER A 2 5.19 -18.41 13.60
C SER A 2 3.78 -18.59 13.02
N VAL A 3 3.00 -17.52 12.98
CA VAL A 3 1.71 -17.53 12.27
C VAL A 3 2.04 -17.54 10.78
N GLN A 4 1.61 -18.59 10.09
CA GLN A 4 1.63 -18.67 8.63
C GLN A 4 0.83 -17.49 8.07
N LYS A 5 1.53 -16.48 7.52
CA LYS A 5 0.91 -15.50 6.62
C LYS A 5 0.74 -16.19 5.26
N SER A 6 -0.35 -16.92 5.07
CA SER A 6 -0.73 -17.42 3.75
C SER A 6 -2.11 -16.89 3.39
N ASP A 7 -2.13 -15.79 2.63
CA ASP A 7 -3.20 -15.59 1.66
C ASP A 7 -3.00 -16.64 0.57
N ALA A 8 -3.67 -17.77 0.74
CA ALA A 8 -3.59 -18.87 -0.22
C ALA A 8 -4.20 -18.41 -1.56
N PHE A 9 -3.35 -18.02 -2.50
CA PHE A 9 -3.71 -18.01 -3.91
C PHE A 9 -3.68 -19.46 -4.41
N PHE A 10 -4.83 -20.11 -4.44
CA PHE A 10 -4.98 -21.38 -5.15
C PHE A 10 -4.88 -21.14 -6.66
N PHE A 11 -3.79 -21.60 -7.26
CA PHE A 11 -3.58 -21.59 -8.71
C PHE A 11 -3.90 -22.96 -9.31
N PHE A 12 -5.18 -23.20 -9.58
CA PHE A 12 -5.60 -24.14 -10.62
C PHE A 12 -6.64 -23.45 -11.50
N GLY A 13 -6.28 -23.20 -12.76
CA GLY A 13 -7.19 -22.92 -13.89
C GLY A 13 -8.45 -22.08 -13.63
N GLY A 14 -8.32 -20.78 -13.35
CA GLY A 14 -9.45 -19.82 -13.42
C GLY A 14 -9.61 -18.91 -12.21
N LYS A 15 -9.03 -17.71 -12.28
CA LYS A 15 -9.22 -16.51 -11.41
C LYS A 15 -9.81 -16.77 -10.01
N SER A 16 -8.95 -17.01 -9.02
CA SER A 16 -9.36 -16.89 -7.61
C SER A 16 -9.66 -15.43 -7.27
N ASN A 17 -10.76 -15.20 -6.54
CA ASN A 17 -11.13 -13.91 -5.98
C ASN A 17 -10.45 -13.74 -4.62
N LEU A 18 -10.14 -12.50 -4.26
CA LEU A 18 -9.69 -12.15 -2.91
C LEU A 18 -10.82 -12.43 -1.91
N ASN A 19 -10.51 -13.10 -0.81
CA ASN A 19 -11.44 -13.19 0.32
C ASN A 19 -11.57 -11.80 0.98
N THR A 20 -12.80 -11.31 1.13
CA THR A 20 -13.10 -9.99 1.71
C THR A 20 -13.88 -10.07 3.02
N ASP A 21 -13.97 -11.24 3.65
CA ASP A 21 -14.80 -11.48 4.85
C ASP A 21 -14.39 -10.63 6.07
N ASP A 22 -13.11 -10.27 6.18
CA ASP A 22 -12.58 -9.41 7.24
C ASP A 22 -12.61 -7.91 6.89
N LEU A 23 -13.08 -7.55 5.69
CA LEU A 23 -13.24 -6.16 5.27
C LEU A 23 -14.64 -5.64 5.64
N PRO A 24 -14.81 -4.31 5.84
CA PRO A 24 -16.12 -3.74 6.15
C PRO A 24 -17.13 -4.01 5.03
N LYS A 25 -18.21 -4.72 5.35
CA LYS A 25 -19.23 -5.17 4.37
C LYS A 25 -19.82 -4.01 3.57
N GLU A 26 -20.09 -2.88 4.22
CA GLU A 26 -20.59 -1.67 3.55
C GLU A 26 -19.61 -1.15 2.51
N TRP A 27 -18.31 -1.12 2.83
CA TRP A 27 -17.28 -0.65 1.92
C TRP A 27 -17.10 -1.58 0.72
N VAL A 28 -17.17 -2.90 0.94
CA VAL A 28 -17.11 -3.92 -0.10
C VAL A 28 -18.31 -3.82 -1.03
N ALA A 29 -19.52 -3.72 -0.49
CA ALA A 29 -20.76 -3.63 -1.27
C ALA A 29 -20.78 -2.45 -2.26
N LEU A 30 -20.07 -1.36 -1.94
CA LEU A 30 -19.97 -0.18 -2.82
C LEU A 30 -19.09 -0.40 -4.06
N GLN A 31 -18.20 -1.38 -4.08
CA GLN A 31 -17.12 -1.48 -5.09
C GLN A 31 -16.50 -2.87 -5.23
N GLU A 32 -17.24 -3.94 -4.96
CA GLU A 32 -16.72 -5.32 -4.94
C GLU A 32 -16.01 -5.70 -6.25
N LYS A 33 -16.61 -5.34 -7.40
CA LYS A 33 -16.03 -5.63 -8.72
C LYS A 33 -14.66 -4.96 -8.89
N GLU A 34 -14.54 -3.72 -8.46
CA GLU A 34 -13.30 -2.93 -8.48
C GLU A 34 -12.26 -3.50 -7.52
N ILE A 35 -12.65 -3.91 -6.31
CA ILE A 35 -11.77 -4.59 -5.34
C ILE A 35 -11.16 -5.83 -5.98
N GLN A 36 -12.01 -6.72 -6.51
CA GLN A 36 -11.56 -7.98 -7.09
C GLN A 36 -10.67 -7.74 -8.32
N ALA A 37 -11.00 -6.74 -9.14
CA ALA A 37 -10.21 -6.41 -10.31
C ALA A 37 -8.86 -5.77 -9.97
N TYR A 38 -8.80 -4.90 -8.96
CA TYR A 38 -7.55 -4.29 -8.51
C TYR A 38 -6.67 -5.28 -7.75
N ALA A 39 -7.27 -6.18 -6.95
CA ALA A 39 -6.55 -7.27 -6.30
C ALA A 39 -5.82 -8.15 -7.33
N ARG A 40 -6.52 -8.54 -8.42
CA ARG A 40 -5.90 -9.26 -9.55
C ARG A 40 -4.81 -8.45 -10.24
N HIS A 41 -4.94 -7.12 -10.29
CA HIS A 41 -3.90 -6.26 -10.85
C HIS A 41 -2.64 -6.30 -9.98
N ILE A 42 -2.79 -6.10 -8.68
CA ILE A 42 -1.69 -6.13 -7.71
C ILE A 42 -1.00 -7.50 -7.70
N ALA A 43 -1.76 -8.59 -7.81
CA ALA A 43 -1.22 -9.96 -7.82
C ALA A 43 -0.17 -10.20 -8.94
N LYS A 44 -0.20 -9.41 -10.03
CA LYS A 44 0.78 -9.51 -11.12
C LYS A 44 2.20 -9.17 -10.68
N TYR A 45 2.36 -8.34 -9.64
CA TYR A 45 3.68 -7.91 -9.16
C TYR A 45 4.44 -8.99 -8.38
N ARG A 46 3.79 -10.11 -8.02
CA ARG A 46 4.41 -11.28 -7.37
C ARG A 46 5.28 -10.89 -6.16
N LEU A 47 4.71 -10.06 -5.29
CA LEU A 47 5.34 -9.59 -4.06
C LEU A 47 5.60 -10.77 -3.10
N GLU A 48 6.73 -10.76 -2.40
CA GLU A 48 7.12 -11.86 -1.50
C GLU A 48 6.82 -11.57 -0.03
N LYS A 49 6.92 -10.30 0.37
CA LYS A 49 6.76 -9.82 1.76
C LYS A 49 5.43 -9.13 2.00
N LEU A 50 4.87 -8.49 0.98
CA LEU A 50 3.54 -7.86 1.04
C LEU A 50 2.49 -8.78 0.44
N THR A 51 1.32 -8.84 1.07
CA THR A 51 0.18 -9.56 0.48
C THR A 51 -0.77 -8.64 -0.27
N VAL A 52 -1.48 -9.18 -1.26
CA VAL A 52 -2.55 -8.46 -1.98
C VAL A 52 -3.62 -7.99 -1.01
N HIS A 53 -3.96 -8.82 -0.03
CA HIS A 53 -4.96 -8.50 0.98
C HIS A 53 -4.54 -7.31 1.84
N GLU A 54 -3.30 -7.27 2.34
CA GLU A 54 -2.77 -6.14 3.13
C GLU A 54 -2.88 -4.81 2.36
N VAL A 55 -2.59 -4.82 1.06
CA VAL A 55 -2.70 -3.64 0.20
C VAL A 55 -4.17 -3.24 -0.01
N ILE A 56 -5.07 -4.18 -0.27
CA ILE A 56 -6.50 -3.89 -0.44
C ILE A 56 -7.11 -3.37 0.86
N LYS A 57 -6.77 -3.97 2.00
CA LYS A 57 -7.21 -3.55 3.34
C LYS A 57 -6.83 -2.11 3.66
N ALA A 58 -5.70 -1.62 3.16
CA ALA A 58 -5.30 -0.21 3.31
C ALA A 58 -6.29 0.79 2.69
N HIS A 59 -7.11 0.36 1.73
CA HIS A 59 -8.15 1.19 1.10
C HIS A 59 -9.48 1.16 1.86
N ALA A 60 -9.70 0.14 2.70
CA ALA A 60 -10.94 -0.04 3.47
C ALA A 60 -11.00 0.85 4.72
N ARG A 61 -10.94 2.18 4.52
CA ARG A 61 -10.89 3.18 5.59
C ARG A 61 -11.99 4.23 5.42
N ALA A 62 -12.53 4.70 6.55
CA ALA A 62 -13.49 5.81 6.59
C ALA A 62 -12.96 6.99 7.44
N LYS A 63 -13.47 8.19 7.14
CA LYS A 63 -13.39 9.37 8.01
C LYS A 63 -14.78 9.97 8.15
N GLY A 64 -15.41 9.73 9.30
CA GLY A 64 -16.84 9.97 9.47
C GLY A 64 -17.65 9.12 8.48
N SER A 65 -18.56 9.74 7.76
CA SER A 65 -19.37 9.08 6.71
C SER A 65 -18.67 8.91 5.36
N VAL A 66 -17.41 9.36 5.22
CA VAL A 66 -16.69 9.32 3.94
C VAL A 66 -15.79 8.10 3.88
N TRP A 67 -16.18 7.12 3.08
CA TRP A 67 -15.34 5.98 2.70
C TRP A 67 -14.28 6.37 1.67
N ASN A 68 -13.09 5.81 1.82
CA ASN A 68 -12.09 5.76 0.76
C ASN A 68 -12.54 4.79 -0.35
N LYS A 69 -11.87 4.80 -1.50
CA LYS A 69 -12.21 3.95 -2.65
C LYS A 69 -10.97 3.26 -3.22
N ILE A 70 -11.17 2.22 -4.03
CA ILE A 70 -10.17 1.70 -4.95
C ILE A 70 -9.79 2.79 -5.98
N PRO A 71 -8.51 2.90 -6.39
CA PRO A 71 -8.08 3.87 -7.39
C PRO A 71 -8.79 3.68 -8.74
N PRO A 72 -8.99 4.75 -9.53
CA PRO A 72 -9.37 4.66 -10.93
C PRO A 72 -8.40 3.77 -11.72
N ARG A 73 -8.91 3.05 -12.73
CA ARG A 73 -8.17 2.01 -13.46
C ARG A 73 -6.94 2.56 -14.17
N GLU A 74 -7.02 3.77 -14.68
CA GLU A 74 -5.94 4.50 -15.33
C GLU A 74 -4.75 4.78 -14.40
N MET A 75 -4.92 4.68 -13.08
CA MET A 75 -3.85 4.88 -12.10
C MET A 75 -3.28 3.57 -11.55
N TRP A 76 -3.76 2.41 -11.98
CA TRP A 76 -3.38 1.14 -11.35
C TRP A 76 -1.90 0.78 -11.50
N ASP A 77 -1.30 1.14 -12.64
CA ASP A 77 0.13 0.88 -12.90
C ASP A 77 1.04 1.77 -12.05
N ASN A 78 0.56 2.93 -11.57
CA ASN A 78 1.32 3.82 -10.70
C ASN A 78 1.74 3.17 -9.38
N MET A 79 0.94 2.22 -8.88
CA MET A 79 1.21 1.59 -7.58
C MET A 79 2.29 0.49 -7.67
N GLY A 80 2.52 -0.07 -8.86
CA GLY A 80 3.45 -1.18 -9.06
C GLY A 80 4.87 -0.90 -8.54
N PRO A 81 5.53 0.17 -8.99
CA PRO A 81 6.85 0.53 -8.51
C PRO A 81 6.90 0.70 -6.99
N THR A 82 5.92 1.37 -6.38
CA THR A 82 5.91 1.62 -4.93
C THR A 82 5.72 0.34 -4.12
N LEU A 83 4.91 -0.61 -4.61
CA LEU A 83 4.77 -1.93 -4.01
C LEU A 83 6.08 -2.73 -4.08
N GLN A 84 6.77 -2.69 -5.22
CA GLN A 84 8.08 -3.36 -5.36
C GLN A 84 9.11 -2.77 -4.40
N VAL A 85 9.12 -1.43 -4.22
CA VAL A 85 9.99 -0.77 -3.24
C VAL A 85 9.65 -1.22 -1.82
N ALA A 86 8.36 -1.24 -1.45
CA ALA A 86 7.93 -1.70 -0.12
C ALA A 86 8.36 -3.15 0.16
N ASP A 87 8.25 -4.02 -0.84
CA ASP A 87 8.63 -5.43 -0.76
C ASP A 87 10.14 -5.61 -0.55
N LYS A 88 10.96 -4.90 -1.34
CA LYS A 88 12.42 -4.90 -1.18
C LYS A 88 12.86 -4.24 0.13
N LEU A 89 12.15 -3.22 0.60
CA LEU A 89 12.38 -2.62 1.91
C LEU A 89 12.13 -3.63 3.04
N ALA A 90 11.04 -4.38 2.99
CA ALA A 90 10.75 -5.44 3.96
C ALA A 90 11.85 -6.51 3.99
N MET A 91 12.34 -6.93 2.81
CA MET A 91 13.48 -7.85 2.70
C MET A 91 14.75 -7.27 3.33
N ALA A 92 15.12 -6.04 2.96
CA ALA A 92 16.34 -5.38 3.43
C ALA A 92 16.33 -5.13 4.94
N LEU A 93 15.15 -4.86 5.52
CA LEU A 93 15.01 -4.69 6.96
C LEU A 93 15.18 -6.00 7.74
N GLY A 94 14.92 -7.15 7.11
CA GLY A 94 14.80 -8.44 7.80
C GLY A 94 13.67 -8.44 8.83
N SER A 95 12.65 -7.61 8.63
CA SER A 95 11.56 -7.38 9.58
C SER A 95 10.22 -7.43 8.86
N ASP A 96 9.24 -8.06 9.50
CA ASP A 96 7.92 -8.19 8.92
C ASP A 96 7.20 -6.84 8.85
N LEU A 97 6.50 -6.65 7.73
CA LEU A 97 5.52 -5.58 7.61
C LEU A 97 4.38 -5.85 8.60
N LYS A 98 4.14 -4.89 9.48
CA LYS A 98 3.04 -4.90 10.44
C LYS A 98 1.74 -4.49 9.77
N GLU A 99 1.77 -3.42 8.97
CA GLU A 99 0.57 -2.87 8.34
C GLU A 99 0.94 -1.94 7.17
N VAL A 100 0.19 -2.01 6.06
CA VAL A 100 0.05 -0.91 5.11
C VAL A 100 -1.05 0.00 5.63
N THR A 101 -0.71 1.13 6.25
CA THR A 101 -1.69 1.98 6.92
C THR A 101 -2.46 2.86 5.94
N SER A 102 -1.82 3.26 4.84
CA SER A 102 -2.45 4.01 3.76
C SER A 102 -1.83 3.66 2.40
N ALA A 103 -2.68 3.58 1.38
CA ALA A 103 -2.30 3.42 -0.03
C ALA A 103 -2.97 4.52 -0.85
N TYR A 104 -3.76 4.20 -1.89
CA TYR A 104 -4.51 5.26 -2.58
C TYR A 104 -5.51 5.94 -1.65
N ARG A 105 -5.68 7.25 -1.81
CA ARG A 105 -6.71 8.05 -1.13
C ARG A 105 -7.56 8.78 -2.17
N CYS A 106 -8.84 8.46 -2.26
CA CYS A 106 -9.74 9.22 -3.13
C CYS A 106 -9.86 10.68 -2.64
N PRO A 107 -10.14 11.67 -3.52
CA PRO A 107 -10.13 13.07 -3.13
C PRO A 107 -11.01 13.43 -1.93
N ALA A 108 -12.22 12.87 -1.86
CA ALA A 108 -13.13 13.10 -0.74
C ALA A 108 -12.57 12.57 0.59
N TYR A 109 -11.99 11.37 0.59
CA TYR A 109 -11.36 10.79 1.77
C TYR A 109 -10.09 11.57 2.17
N ASN A 110 -9.22 11.90 1.21
CA ASN A 110 -7.99 12.65 1.46
C ASN A 110 -8.28 14.02 2.10
N ALA A 111 -9.32 14.73 1.67
CA ALA A 111 -9.73 16.01 2.24
C ALA A 111 -10.16 15.91 3.72
N ARG A 112 -10.50 14.72 4.21
CA ARG A 112 -10.84 14.45 5.63
C ARG A 112 -9.66 13.93 6.45
N CYS A 113 -8.52 13.64 5.83
CA CYS A 113 -7.32 13.19 6.52
C CYS A 113 -6.57 14.40 7.14
N PRO A 114 -6.32 14.41 8.47
CA PRO A 114 -5.56 15.49 9.09
C PRO A 114 -4.18 15.68 8.45
N GLY A 115 -3.83 16.92 8.11
CA GLY A 115 -2.53 17.27 7.52
C GLY A 115 -2.33 16.82 6.06
N ALA A 116 -3.31 16.16 5.43
CA ALA A 116 -3.20 15.73 4.06
C ALA A 116 -3.20 16.92 3.08
N LYS A 117 -2.29 16.88 2.11
CA LYS A 117 -2.21 17.90 1.07
C LYS A 117 -3.15 17.57 -0.08
N PRO A 118 -3.77 18.58 -0.73
CA PRO A 118 -4.37 18.40 -2.05
C PRO A 118 -3.32 17.91 -3.05
N ARG A 119 -3.73 17.08 -4.00
CA ARG A 119 -2.87 16.45 -5.02
C ARG A 119 -1.73 15.62 -4.41
N SER A 120 -1.94 15.03 -3.23
CA SER A 120 -0.93 14.15 -2.61
C SER A 120 -0.62 12.95 -3.52
N TYR A 121 0.56 12.37 -3.37
CA TYR A 121 0.94 11.18 -4.13
C TYR A 121 0.07 9.95 -3.82
N HIS A 122 -0.60 9.94 -2.66
CA HIS A 122 -1.66 8.96 -2.39
C HIS A 122 -2.88 9.14 -3.31
N GLN A 123 -3.26 10.37 -3.66
CA GLN A 123 -4.35 10.61 -4.62
C GLN A 123 -3.97 10.25 -6.05
N GLN A 124 -2.68 10.03 -6.32
CA GLN A 124 -2.15 9.63 -7.62
C GLN A 124 -1.81 8.14 -7.68
N ASN A 125 -2.13 7.38 -6.62
CA ASN A 125 -1.81 5.96 -6.47
C ASN A 125 -0.29 5.66 -6.57
N LEU A 126 0.55 6.60 -6.10
CA LEU A 126 2.01 6.51 -6.16
C LEU A 126 2.66 6.25 -4.78
N ALA A 127 1.88 6.27 -3.70
CA ALA A 127 2.42 6.32 -2.34
C ALA A 127 1.85 5.25 -1.40
N LEU A 128 2.69 4.84 -0.44
CA LEU A 128 2.35 3.94 0.66
C LEU A 128 2.83 4.53 1.98
N ASP A 129 2.00 4.39 3.01
CA ASP A 129 2.38 4.61 4.41
C ASP A 129 2.53 3.24 5.08
N LEU A 130 3.72 2.94 5.59
CA LEU A 130 4.13 1.60 6.02
C LEU A 130 4.50 1.55 7.50
N MET A 131 4.03 0.51 8.19
CA MET A 131 4.44 0.16 9.55
C MET A 131 5.17 -1.17 9.56
N PHE A 132 6.37 -1.20 10.15
CA PHE A 132 7.17 -2.41 10.34
C PHE A 132 7.30 -2.71 11.83
N ASN A 133 7.64 -3.95 12.17
CA ASN A 133 8.00 -4.36 13.54
C ASN A 133 9.43 -3.92 13.92
N THR A 134 9.78 -2.67 13.60
CA THR A 134 11.05 -2.03 13.93
C THR A 134 10.89 -0.51 13.98
N SER A 135 11.92 0.23 14.39
CA SER A 135 11.82 1.69 14.55
C SER A 135 11.68 2.41 13.21
N GLN A 136 10.83 3.44 13.17
CA GLN A 136 10.59 4.26 11.98
C GLN A 136 11.86 4.97 11.50
N SER A 137 12.77 5.31 12.41
CA SER A 137 14.10 5.83 12.06
C SER A 137 14.94 4.81 11.27
N ARG A 138 14.88 3.52 11.63
CA ARG A 138 15.55 2.45 10.87
C ARG A 138 14.87 2.26 9.52
N VAL A 139 13.55 2.20 9.47
CA VAL A 139 12.79 2.05 8.22
C VAL A 139 13.12 3.18 7.24
N ALA A 140 13.02 4.44 7.66
CA ALA A 140 13.31 5.59 6.82
C ALA A 140 14.77 5.63 6.36
N ARG A 141 15.73 5.26 7.23
CA ARG A 141 17.15 5.17 6.84
C ARG A 141 17.35 4.12 5.74
N VAL A 142 16.86 2.90 5.93
CA VAL A 142 17.03 1.82 4.92
C VAL A 142 16.29 2.17 3.62
N ALA A 143 15.12 2.81 3.69
CA ALA A 143 14.42 3.28 2.50
C ALA A 143 15.25 4.31 1.71
N ARG A 144 15.94 5.24 2.39
CA ARG A 144 16.86 6.19 1.75
C ARG A 144 18.09 5.48 1.18
N GLU A 145 18.69 4.55 1.91
CA GLU A 145 19.82 3.75 1.40
C GLU A 145 19.44 3.00 0.11
N LEU A 146 18.27 2.38 0.05
CA LEU A 146 17.77 1.73 -1.16
C LEU A 146 17.57 2.73 -2.32
N ARG A 147 17.02 3.91 -2.03
CA ARG A 147 16.84 4.99 -2.99
C ARG A 147 18.17 5.49 -3.55
N ASP A 148 19.14 5.72 -2.67
CA ASP A 148 20.46 6.27 -3.00
C ASP A 148 21.29 5.26 -3.79
N ASN A 149 21.06 3.96 -3.58
CA ASN A 149 21.57 2.87 -4.40
C ASN A 149 20.84 2.70 -5.75
N GLY A 150 19.90 3.59 -6.08
CA GLY A 150 19.24 3.63 -7.37
C GLY A 150 18.02 2.70 -7.52
N LEU A 151 17.53 2.09 -6.44
CA LEU A 151 16.36 1.20 -6.51
C LEU A 151 15.11 1.94 -7.00
N PHE A 152 14.94 3.21 -6.59
CA PHE A 152 13.83 4.04 -7.01
C PHE A 152 14.17 5.53 -6.94
N LYS A 153 13.33 6.37 -7.56
CA LYS A 153 13.34 7.83 -7.38
C LYS A 153 12.03 8.26 -6.74
N GLY A 154 12.10 8.86 -5.56
CA GLY A 154 10.89 9.26 -4.86
C GLY A 154 11.06 9.77 -3.44
N GLY A 155 9.92 10.02 -2.80
CA GLY A 155 9.87 10.56 -1.45
C GLY A 155 10.08 9.51 -0.35
N VAL A 156 10.78 9.89 0.72
CA VAL A 156 10.85 9.13 1.98
C VAL A 156 10.55 10.06 3.16
N GLY A 157 9.37 9.90 3.75
CA GLY A 157 8.90 10.70 4.89
C GLY A 157 8.89 9.90 6.19
N ARG A 158 9.48 10.41 7.28
CA ARG A 158 9.44 9.74 8.58
C ARG A 158 8.37 10.35 9.48
N TYR A 159 7.34 9.57 9.82
CA TYR A 159 6.33 9.94 10.81
C TYR A 159 6.49 9.12 12.09
N ASN A 160 5.83 9.55 13.17
CA ASN A 160 5.94 8.90 14.48
C ASN A 160 5.46 7.44 14.46
N ILE A 161 4.45 7.14 13.63
CA ILE A 161 3.78 5.84 13.63
C ILE A 161 4.03 5.05 12.35
N PHE A 162 4.37 5.68 11.22
CA PHE A 162 4.63 5.02 9.94
C PHE A 162 5.78 5.70 9.18
N THR A 163 6.29 5.04 8.15
CA THR A 163 7.18 5.66 7.16
C THR A 163 6.45 5.77 5.83
N HIS A 164 6.47 6.96 5.25
CA HIS A 164 5.93 7.23 3.92
C HIS A 164 6.99 6.91 2.87
N ILE A 165 6.58 6.21 1.81
CA ILE A 165 7.35 6.09 0.58
C ILE A 165 6.46 6.39 -0.62
N ASP A 166 7.05 6.95 -1.67
CA ASP A 166 6.40 7.08 -2.97
C ASP A 166 7.41 6.99 -4.11
N THR A 167 6.92 6.83 -5.33
CA THR A 167 7.74 6.76 -6.55
C THR A 167 7.47 7.92 -7.51
N ARG A 168 7.38 9.16 -6.97
CA ARG A 168 7.09 10.39 -7.73
C ARG A 168 8.09 10.78 -8.83
N GLY A 169 9.18 10.04 -9.00
CA GLY A 169 10.19 10.27 -10.04
C GLY A 169 11.33 11.23 -9.66
N HIS A 170 11.29 11.83 -8.48
CA HIS A 170 12.38 12.66 -7.93
C HIS A 170 12.51 12.48 -6.42
N ASN A 171 13.74 12.60 -5.90
CA ASN A 171 14.04 12.36 -4.50
C ASN A 171 13.58 13.52 -3.61
N ALA A 172 12.96 13.21 -2.48
CA ALA A 172 12.56 14.16 -1.46
C ALA A 172 12.53 13.50 -0.08
N ASP A 173 12.88 14.24 0.98
CA ASP A 173 12.84 13.77 2.37
C ASP A 173 12.09 14.75 3.26
N TRP A 174 11.33 14.24 4.24
CA TRP A 174 10.69 15.03 5.29
C TRP A 174 10.38 14.19 6.55
#